data_AF-A0A7S0R2B8-F1
#
_entry.id   AF-A0A7S0R2B8-F1
#
_cell.length_a   1.000
_cell.length_b   1.000
_cell.length_c   1.000
_cell.angle_alpha   90.00
_cell.angle_beta   90.00
_cell.angle_gamma   90.00
#
_symmetry.space_group_name_H-M   'P 1'
#
loop_
_entity.id
_entity.type
_entity.pdbx_description
1 polymer ?
#
loop_
_entity_poly.entity_id
_entity_poly.type
_entity_poly.pdbx_seq_one_letter_code
_entity_poly.pdbx_strand_id
1 'polypeptide(L)'
;IFLPLMVVYYYIMIYYRASSRELKRMDALSRSPIYSVFSETLMGLDTIRAYGRRADFEAVMTAKVNANGSAYYPLKTLERWIAIRLETIGALIVLAAACIAVSQHDNIYVGILALVVYRASSLTGLLNFTVRSTVEAENQLTAVERLLEYIGSLPEEAARDLPSDAQLPPSWPTKGKVEFEEVHMRYRPGLEPALQGVEAKVKEREKVG
;
A
#
# COMPACT_ATOMS: atom_id res chain seq x y z
N ILE A 1 32.47 23.32 1.06
CA ILE A 1 32.17 22.02 0.39
C ILE A 1 30.81 21.46 0.84
N PHE A 2 30.52 21.39 2.14
CA PHE A 2 29.28 20.76 2.64
C PHE A 2 27.98 21.48 2.27
N LEU A 3 27.94 22.82 2.30
CA LEU A 3 26.75 23.61 1.93
C LEU A 3 26.24 23.35 0.50
N PRO A 4 27.06 23.47 -0.57
CA PRO A 4 26.58 23.21 -1.93
C PRO A 4 26.18 21.73 -2.13
N LEU A 5 26.87 20.79 -1.49
CA LEU A 5 26.52 19.37 -1.55
C LEU A 5 25.17 19.09 -0.87
N MET A 6 24.87 19.73 0.26
CA MET A 6 23.58 19.64 0.94
C MET A 6 22.43 20.16 0.07
N VAL A 7 22.65 21.27 -0.65
CA VAL A 7 21.65 21.82 -1.59
C VAL A 7 21.38 20.83 -2.73
N VAL A 8 22.44 20.30 -3.37
CA VAL A 8 22.30 19.31 -4.44
C VAL A 8 21.57 18.05 -3.95
N TYR A 9 21.93 17.56 -2.76
CA TYR A 9 21.29 16.41 -2.14
C TYR A 9 19.80 16.65 -1.88
N TYR A 10 19.45 17.81 -1.33
CA TYR A 10 18.06 18.19 -1.06
C TYR A 10 17.20 18.19 -2.33
N TYR A 11 17.70 18.78 -3.42
CA TYR A 11 16.99 18.76 -4.70
C TYR A 11 16.79 17.34 -5.22
N ILE A 12 17.84 16.52 -5.24
CA ILE A 12 17.75 15.11 -5.68
C ILE A 12 16.70 14.35 -4.85
N MET A 13 16.66 14.57 -3.54
CA MET A 13 15.72 13.92 -2.63
C MET A 13 14.26 14.31 -2.94
N ILE A 14 13.98 15.59 -3.20
CA ILE A 14 12.63 16.06 -3.57
C ILE A 14 12.14 15.37 -4.84
N TYR A 15 12.96 15.37 -5.89
CA TYR A 15 12.61 14.76 -7.18
C TYR A 15 12.38 13.25 -7.05
N TYR A 16 13.26 12.56 -6.32
CA TYR A 16 13.14 11.12 -6.07
C TYR A 16 11.86 10.79 -5.31
N ARG A 17 11.57 11.52 -4.22
CA ARG A 17 10.40 11.25 -3.36
C ARG A 17 9.09 11.45 -4.12
N ALA A 18 8.97 12.50 -4.91
CA ALA A 18 7.77 12.76 -5.73
C ALA A 18 7.54 11.63 -6.76
N SER A 19 8.59 11.24 -7.49
CA SER A 19 8.50 10.22 -8.54
C SER A 19 8.29 8.81 -7.97
N SER A 20 8.98 8.48 -6.87
CA SER A 20 8.92 7.17 -6.21
C SER A 20 7.53 6.88 -5.66
N ARG A 21 6.92 7.87 -5.00
CA ARG A 21 5.55 7.75 -4.46
C ARG A 21 4.55 7.42 -5.55
N GLU A 22 4.64 8.12 -6.69
CA GLU A 22 3.68 7.95 -7.77
C GLU A 22 3.84 6.61 -8.49
N LEU A 23 5.08 6.21 -8.80
CA LEU A 23 5.35 4.88 -9.38
C LEU A 23 4.93 3.75 -8.45
N LYS A 24 5.14 3.90 -7.14
CA LYS A 24 4.71 2.92 -6.14
C LYS A 24 3.19 2.82 -6.05
N ARG A 25 2.48 3.95 -6.17
CA ARG A 25 1.02 3.98 -6.29
C ARG A 25 0.55 3.23 -7.53
N MET A 26 1.17 3.48 -8.69
CA MET A 26 0.85 2.79 -9.94
C MET A 26 1.12 1.27 -9.86
N ASP A 27 2.24 0.85 -9.27
CA ASP A 27 2.55 -0.57 -9.02
C ASP A 27 1.48 -1.22 -8.12
N ALA A 28 1.11 -0.57 -7.01
CA ALA A 28 0.09 -1.09 -6.11
C ALA A 28 -1.29 -1.21 -6.77
N LEU A 29 -1.72 -0.20 -7.53
CA LEU A 29 -3.03 -0.19 -8.22
C LEU A 29 -3.10 -1.18 -9.39
N SER A 30 -2.00 -1.36 -10.12
CA SER A 30 -1.94 -2.29 -11.26
C SER A 30 -1.81 -3.75 -10.86
N ARG A 31 -1.46 -4.03 -9.60
CA ARG A 31 -1.30 -5.40 -9.08
C ARG A 31 -2.62 -6.07 -8.70
N SER A 32 -3.59 -5.34 -8.15
CA SER A 32 -4.86 -5.94 -7.72
C SER A 32 -5.68 -6.59 -8.86
N PRO A 33 -5.77 -6.02 -10.08
CA PRO A 33 -6.52 -6.65 -11.17
C PRO A 33 -5.95 -7.99 -11.62
N ILE A 34 -4.64 -8.23 -11.43
CA ILE A 34 -4.00 -9.51 -11.74
C ILE A 34 -4.59 -10.60 -10.84
N TYR A 35 -4.72 -10.34 -9.54
CA TYR A 35 -5.33 -11.28 -8.60
C TYR A 35 -6.81 -11.48 -8.85
N SER A 36 -7.55 -10.42 -9.21
CA SER A 36 -8.97 -10.50 -9.55
C SER A 36 -9.21 -11.39 -10.76
N VAL A 37 -8.51 -11.16 -11.87
CA VAL A 37 -8.63 -11.97 -13.10
C VAL A 37 -8.24 -13.42 -12.84
N PHE A 38 -7.18 -13.65 -12.05
CA PHE A 38 -6.78 -15.00 -11.68
C PHE A 38 -7.86 -15.73 -10.88
N SER A 39 -8.44 -15.07 -9.88
CA SER A 39 -9.53 -15.62 -9.06
C SER A 39 -10.79 -15.92 -9.89
N GLU A 40 -11.18 -15.00 -10.77
CA GLU A 40 -12.31 -15.17 -11.69
C GLU A 40 -12.08 -16.34 -12.67
N THR A 41 -10.86 -16.47 -13.20
CA THR A 41 -10.48 -17.58 -14.09
C THR A 41 -10.56 -18.93 -13.38
N LEU A 42 -10.18 -19.00 -12.10
CA LEU A 42 -10.28 -20.23 -11.31
C LEU A 42 -11.74 -20.62 -11.05
N MET A 43 -12.59 -19.66 -10.72
CA MET A 43 -14.02 -19.90 -10.51
C MET A 43 -14.75 -20.29 -11.79
N GLY A 44 -14.36 -19.72 -12.94
CA GLY A 44 -14.98 -19.95 -14.25
C GLY A 44 -14.27 -20.97 -15.13
N LEU A 45 -13.37 -21.79 -14.57
CA LEU A 45 -12.42 -22.59 -15.36
C LEU A 45 -13.11 -23.56 -16.34
N ASP A 46 -14.16 -24.23 -15.89
CA ASP A 46 -14.90 -25.20 -16.70
C ASP A 46 -15.62 -24.50 -17.87
N THR A 47 -16.22 -23.34 -17.61
CA THR A 47 -16.86 -22.49 -18.63
C THR A 47 -15.85 -22.07 -19.69
N ILE A 48 -14.68 -21.56 -19.28
CA ILE A 48 -13.63 -21.10 -20.21
C ILE A 48 -13.15 -22.25 -21.11
N ARG A 49 -12.99 -23.45 -20.53
CA ARG A 49 -12.59 -24.65 -21.28
C ARG A 49 -13.69 -25.12 -22.22
N ALA A 50 -14.94 -25.17 -21.76
CA ALA A 50 -16.09 -25.60 -22.56
C ALA A 50 -16.29 -24.72 -23.80
N TYR A 51 -16.10 -23.41 -23.68
CA TYR A 51 -16.21 -22.48 -24.81
C TYR A 51 -14.91 -22.30 -25.61
N GLY A 52 -13.81 -22.98 -25.24
CA GLY A 52 -12.52 -22.89 -25.94
C GLY A 52 -11.84 -21.52 -25.87
N ARG A 53 -12.13 -20.72 -24.83
CA ARG A 53 -11.73 -19.29 -24.72
C ARG A 53 -10.42 -19.06 -23.95
N ARG A 54 -9.58 -20.08 -23.84
CA ARG A 54 -8.31 -20.00 -23.08
C ARG A 54 -7.39 -18.87 -23.55
N ALA A 55 -7.21 -18.73 -24.87
CA ALA A 55 -6.30 -17.74 -25.44
C ALA A 55 -6.73 -16.30 -25.11
N ASP A 56 -8.03 -16.03 -25.09
CA ASP A 56 -8.57 -14.70 -24.75
C ASP A 56 -8.23 -14.34 -23.29
N PHE A 57 -8.45 -15.26 -22.36
CA PHE A 57 -8.11 -15.07 -20.93
C PHE A 57 -6.60 -14.96 -20.70
N GLU A 58 -5.80 -15.72 -21.44
CA GLU A 58 -4.34 -15.62 -21.40
C GLU A 58 -3.84 -14.26 -21.90
N ALA A 59 -4.43 -13.73 -22.97
CA ALA A 59 -4.13 -12.39 -23.47
C ALA A 59 -4.50 -11.31 -22.46
N VAL A 60 -5.67 -11.42 -21.82
CA VAL A 60 -6.10 -10.50 -20.75
C VAL A 60 -5.12 -10.54 -19.58
N MET A 61 -4.75 -11.73 -19.10
CA MET A 61 -3.81 -11.88 -17.99
C MET A 61 -2.44 -11.28 -18.34
N THR A 62 -1.91 -11.61 -19.52
CA THR A 62 -0.65 -11.05 -20.02
C THR A 62 -0.69 -9.53 -20.10
N ALA A 63 -1.79 -8.94 -20.58
CA ALA A 63 -1.94 -7.49 -20.64
C ALA A 63 -1.93 -6.84 -19.24
N LYS A 64 -2.57 -7.46 -18.24
CA LYS A 64 -2.56 -6.96 -16.85
C LYS A 64 -1.16 -7.07 -16.23
N VAL A 65 -0.45 -8.18 -16.46
CA VAL A 65 0.93 -8.36 -16.00
C VAL A 65 1.86 -7.34 -16.65
N ASN A 66 1.74 -7.11 -17.96
CA ASN A 66 2.53 -6.10 -18.67
C ASN A 66 2.25 -4.68 -18.16
N ALA A 67 0.99 -4.35 -17.87
CA ALA A 67 0.64 -3.06 -17.28
C ALA A 67 1.30 -2.87 -15.91
N ASN A 68 1.30 -3.89 -15.05
CA ASN A 68 2.05 -3.82 -13.79
C ASN A 68 3.57 -3.72 -14.02
N GLY A 69 4.11 -4.48 -14.96
CA GLY A 69 5.52 -4.42 -15.34
C GLY A 69 5.95 -3.00 -15.74
N SER A 70 5.10 -2.28 -16.48
CA SER A 70 5.35 -0.90 -16.90
C SER A 70 5.49 0.10 -15.75
N ALA A 71 4.91 -0.19 -14.58
CA ALA A 71 5.10 0.60 -13.35
C ALA A 71 6.25 0.06 -12.49
N TYR A 72 6.40 -1.27 -12.41
CA TYR A 72 7.41 -1.94 -11.59
C TYR A 72 8.83 -1.66 -12.07
N TYR A 73 9.10 -1.75 -13.38
CA TYR A 73 10.46 -1.55 -13.92
C TYR A 73 11.00 -0.13 -13.69
N PRO A 74 10.23 0.96 -13.96
CA PRO A 74 10.66 2.31 -13.62
C PRO A 74 10.86 2.50 -12.12
N LEU A 75 10.04 1.89 -11.27
CA LEU A 75 10.22 1.95 -9.81
C LEU A 75 11.58 1.39 -9.39
N LYS A 76 11.97 0.22 -9.92
CA LYS A 76 13.29 -0.38 -9.68
C LYS A 76 14.44 0.42 -10.29
N THR A 77 14.22 1.00 -11.46
CA THR A 77 15.19 1.89 -12.10
C THR A 77 15.42 3.14 -11.25
N LEU A 78 14.37 3.71 -10.67
CA LEU A 78 14.43 4.88 -9.80
C LEU A 78 15.18 4.58 -8.50
N GLU A 79 14.95 3.41 -7.87
CA GLU A 79 15.71 2.93 -6.70
C GLU A 79 17.23 2.81 -6.99
N ARG A 80 17.61 2.49 -8.22
CA ARG A 80 19.01 2.43 -8.66
C ARG A 80 19.56 3.82 -9.01
N TRP A 81 18.75 4.66 -9.64
CA TRP A 81 19.12 6.02 -10.03
C TRP A 81 19.54 6.86 -8.82
N ILE A 82 18.77 6.81 -7.72
CA ILE A 82 19.12 7.52 -6.49
C ILE A 82 20.41 6.99 -5.87
N ALA A 83 20.59 5.66 -5.86
CA ALA A 83 21.77 5.03 -5.28
C ALA A 83 23.06 5.51 -5.99
N ILE A 84 23.07 5.50 -7.33
CA ILE A 84 24.21 5.97 -8.13
C ILE A 84 24.53 7.44 -7.84
N ARG A 85 23.51 8.31 -7.74
CA ARG A 85 23.72 9.74 -7.46
C ARG A 85 24.28 9.97 -6.05
N LEU A 86 23.77 9.27 -5.05
CA LEU A 86 24.27 9.36 -3.67
C LEU A 86 25.71 8.82 -3.55
N GLU A 87 26.00 7.70 -4.20
CA GLU A 87 27.36 7.13 -4.25
C GLU A 87 28.34 8.07 -4.95
N THR A 88 27.92 8.73 -6.04
CA THR A 88 28.76 9.71 -6.76
C THR A 88 29.10 10.91 -5.88
N ILE A 89 28.11 11.45 -5.17
CA ILE A 89 28.32 12.58 -4.23
C ILE A 89 29.30 12.17 -3.12
N GLY A 90 29.13 10.98 -2.56
CA GLY A 90 30.03 10.47 -1.55
C GLY A 90 31.45 10.21 -2.05
N ALA A 91 31.59 9.67 -3.26
CA ALA A 91 32.89 9.51 -3.90
C ALA A 91 33.61 10.86 -4.09
N LEU A 92 32.89 11.93 -4.45
CA LEU A 92 33.44 13.28 -4.54
C LEU A 92 33.89 13.83 -3.17
N ILE A 93 33.16 13.52 -2.09
CA ILE A 93 33.55 13.91 -0.72
C ILE A 93 34.84 13.19 -0.33
N VAL A 94 34.92 11.88 -0.57
CA VAL A 94 36.13 11.07 -0.28
C VAL A 94 37.32 11.56 -1.10
N LEU A 95 37.13 11.86 -2.38
CA LEU A 95 38.16 12.42 -3.25
C LEU A 95 38.67 13.76 -2.71
N ALA A 96 37.76 14.68 -2.35
CA ALA A 96 38.14 15.97 -1.77
C ALA A 96 38.90 15.80 -0.44
N ALA A 97 38.46 14.90 0.43
CA ALA A 97 39.16 14.58 1.68
C ALA A 97 40.57 14.02 1.42
N ALA A 98 40.72 13.14 0.42
CA ALA A 98 42.00 12.57 0.03
C ALA A 98 42.94 13.64 -0.55
N CYS A 99 42.46 14.56 -1.40
CA CYS A 99 43.25 15.66 -1.92
C CYS A 99 43.75 16.60 -0.81
N ILE A 100 42.91 16.91 0.17
CA ILE A 100 43.30 17.73 1.34
C ILE A 100 44.35 17.00 2.17
N ALA A 101 44.16 15.69 2.40
CA ALA A 101 45.12 14.87 3.14
C ALA A 101 46.51 14.85 2.48
N VAL A 102 46.59 14.68 1.16
CA VAL A 102 47.87 14.73 0.44
C VAL A 102 48.49 16.13 0.50
N SER A 103 47.68 17.18 0.36
CA SER A 103 48.17 18.57 0.41
C SER A 103 48.70 18.97 1.79
N GLN A 104 48.21 18.36 2.87
CA GLN A 104 48.58 18.67 4.25
C GLN A 104 49.46 17.61 4.92
N HIS A 105 50.08 16.72 4.13
CA HIS A 105 50.87 15.59 4.63
C HIS A 105 52.03 16.01 5.54
N ASP A 106 52.62 17.19 5.30
CA ASP A 106 53.73 17.73 6.12
C ASP A 106 53.26 18.38 7.43
N ASN A 107 51.99 18.80 7.52
CA ASN A 107 51.46 19.60 8.63
C ASN A 107 50.61 18.79 9.62
N ILE A 108 50.12 17.61 9.22
CA ILE A 108 49.19 16.79 10.01
C ILE A 108 49.72 15.37 10.12
N TYR A 109 49.59 14.78 11.32
CA TYR A 109 49.94 13.38 11.54
C TYR A 109 49.17 12.45 10.58
N VAL A 110 49.91 11.61 9.85
CA VAL A 110 49.37 10.68 8.84
C VAL A 110 48.22 9.82 9.38
N GLY A 111 48.28 9.40 10.65
CA GLY A 111 47.21 8.62 11.28
C GLY A 111 45.87 9.37 11.38
N ILE A 112 45.88 10.69 11.59
CA ILE A 112 44.67 11.51 11.64
C ILE A 112 44.09 11.66 10.24
N LEU A 113 44.94 11.89 9.23
CA LEU A 113 44.52 11.98 7.83
C LEU A 113 43.87 10.68 7.34
N ALA A 114 44.47 9.53 7.65
CA ALA A 114 43.91 8.22 7.35
C ALA A 114 42.54 8.00 8.03
N LEU A 115 42.40 8.43 9.29
CA LEU A 115 41.14 8.35 10.02
C LEU A 115 40.04 9.22 9.38
N VAL A 116 40.38 10.43 8.92
CA VAL A 116 39.42 11.33 8.25
C VAL A 116 38.90 10.71 6.95
N VAL A 117 39.79 10.14 6.12
CA VAL A 117 39.40 9.47 4.87
C VAL A 117 38.53 8.24 5.15
N TYR A 118 38.90 7.42 6.14
CA TYR A 118 38.11 6.25 6.54
C TYR A 118 36.71 6.63 7.04
N ARG A 119 36.60 7.68 7.87
CA ARG A 119 35.33 8.17 8.39
C ARG A 119 34.47 8.79 7.28
N ALA A 120 35.06 9.55 6.35
CA ALA A 120 34.35 10.11 5.20
C ALA A 120 33.78 9.02 4.28
N SER A 121 34.56 7.95 4.04
CA SER A 121 34.11 6.79 3.25
C SER A 121 32.94 6.07 3.93
N SER A 122 33.06 5.81 5.24
CA SER A 122 32.00 5.14 6.01
C SER A 122 30.71 5.96 6.08
N LEU A 123 30.81 7.29 6.22
CA LEU A 123 29.67 8.19 6.33
C LEU A 123 28.79 8.17 5.07
N THR A 124 29.41 8.05 3.89
CA THR A 124 28.69 7.96 2.61
C THR A 124 27.75 6.75 2.57
N GLY A 125 28.26 5.57 2.95
CA GLY A 125 27.47 4.34 2.98
C GLY A 125 26.30 4.44 3.96
N LEU A 126 26.56 5.00 5.14
CA LEU A 126 25.53 5.20 6.15
C LEU A 126 24.41 6.14 5.67
N LEU A 127 24.76 7.27 5.03
CA LEU A 127 23.76 8.20 4.50
C LEU A 127 22.88 7.56 3.42
N ASN A 128 23.48 6.78 2.50
CA ASN A 128 22.73 6.06 1.48
C ASN A 128 21.73 5.08 2.10
N PHE A 129 22.19 4.29 3.08
CA PHE A 129 21.34 3.38 3.84
C PHE A 129 20.22 4.13 4.58
N THR A 130 20.52 5.21 5.29
CA THR A 130 19.53 5.99 6.04
C THR A 130 18.42 6.51 5.13
N VAL A 131 18.75 7.11 3.97
CA VAL A 131 17.73 7.61 3.02
C VAL A 131 16.81 6.50 2.56
N ARG A 132 17.39 5.36 2.16
CA ARG A 132 16.64 4.21 1.68
C ARG A 132 15.70 3.68 2.76
N SER A 133 16.21 3.53 3.98
CA SER A 133 15.45 3.06 5.13
C SER A 133 14.31 4.01 5.50
N THR A 134 14.52 5.33 5.47
CA THR A 134 13.46 6.31 5.74
C THR A 134 12.36 6.25 4.67
N VAL A 135 12.72 6.16 3.40
CA VAL A 135 11.73 6.05 2.30
C VAL A 135 10.99 4.71 2.36
N GLU A 136 11.67 3.63 2.72
CA GLU A 136 11.03 2.33 2.93
C GLU A 136 10.02 2.38 4.08
N ALA A 137 10.40 2.98 5.21
CA ALA A 137 9.52 3.17 6.36
C ALA A 137 8.30 4.05 6.01
N GLU A 138 8.48 5.20 5.34
CA GLU A 138 7.39 6.05 4.87
C GLU A 138 6.39 5.25 4.01
N ASN A 139 6.90 4.38 3.15
CA ASN A 139 6.05 3.57 2.30
C ASN A 139 5.32 2.45 3.04
N GLN A 140 5.91 1.88 4.09
CA GLN A 140 5.24 0.87 4.91
C GLN A 140 4.11 1.48 5.73
N LEU A 141 4.21 2.76 6.11
CA LEU A 141 3.16 3.48 6.83
C LEU A 141 1.85 3.64 6.03
N THR A 142 1.87 3.54 4.70
CA THR A 142 0.63 3.50 3.89
C THR A 142 -0.28 2.33 4.27
N ALA A 143 0.26 1.22 4.77
CA ALA A 143 -0.56 0.13 5.29
C ALA A 143 -1.27 0.51 6.60
N VAL A 144 -0.60 1.29 7.45
CA VAL A 144 -1.17 1.81 8.70
C VAL A 144 -2.26 2.83 8.42
N GLU A 145 -2.05 3.73 7.46
CA GLU A 145 -3.08 4.68 7.01
C GLU A 145 -4.38 3.97 6.59
N ARG A 146 -4.27 2.87 5.83
CA ARG A 146 -5.43 2.05 5.44
C ARG A 146 -6.14 1.39 6.63
N LEU A 147 -5.39 0.90 7.61
CA LEU A 147 -5.98 0.33 8.82
C LEU A 147 -6.74 1.39 9.62
N LEU A 148 -6.17 2.60 9.75
CA LEU A 148 -6.83 3.71 10.44
C LEU A 148 -8.09 4.17 9.69
N GLU A 149 -8.08 4.17 8.36
CA GLU A 149 -9.27 4.42 7.56
C GLU A 149 -10.38 3.41 7.88
N TYR A 150 -10.04 2.11 7.95
CA TYR A 150 -11.01 1.08 8.30
C TYR A 150 -11.54 1.17 9.74
N ILE A 151 -10.72 1.62 10.69
CA ILE A 151 -11.11 1.77 12.08
C ILE A 151 -11.97 3.02 12.31
N GLY A 152 -11.62 4.14 11.69
CA GLY A 152 -12.20 5.44 12.05
C GLY A 152 -13.12 6.09 11.02
N SER A 153 -13.10 5.65 9.76
CA SER A 153 -13.76 6.36 8.65
C SER A 153 -14.90 5.59 8.00
N LEU A 154 -15.05 4.29 8.28
CA LEU A 154 -16.15 3.48 7.77
C LEU A 154 -17.38 3.59 8.69
N PRO A 155 -18.60 3.62 8.13
CA PRO A 155 -19.82 3.51 8.93
C PRO A 155 -19.86 2.13 9.58
N GLU A 156 -19.99 2.11 10.91
CA GLU A 156 -20.14 0.88 11.68
C GLU A 156 -21.59 0.39 11.64
N GLU A 157 -21.76 -0.93 11.73
CA GLU A 157 -23.07 -1.52 12.01
C GLU A 157 -23.51 -1.16 13.44
N ALA A 158 -24.81 -1.27 13.72
CA ALA A 158 -25.32 -1.03 15.06
C ALA A 158 -24.67 -1.98 16.08
N ALA A 159 -24.56 -1.54 17.33
CA ALA A 159 -24.00 -2.34 18.41
C ALA A 159 -24.69 -3.71 18.48
N ARG A 160 -23.89 -4.77 18.63
CA ARG A 160 -24.38 -6.15 18.69
C ARG A 160 -25.39 -6.35 19.81
N ASP A 161 -25.12 -5.76 20.97
CA ASP A 161 -25.98 -5.81 22.14
C ASP A 161 -26.56 -4.42 22.38
N LEU A 162 -27.89 -4.33 22.33
CA LEU A 162 -28.62 -3.10 22.61
C LEU A 162 -29.01 -3.07 24.10
N PRO A 163 -29.16 -1.89 24.71
CA PRO A 163 -29.67 -1.77 26.07
C PRO A 163 -31.06 -2.40 26.28
N SER A 164 -31.85 -2.50 25.21
CA SER A 164 -33.14 -3.21 25.19
C SER A 164 -33.00 -4.71 25.42
N ASP A 165 -31.87 -5.30 25.02
CA ASP A 165 -31.67 -6.74 25.05
C ASP A 165 -31.49 -7.22 26.49
N ALA A 166 -30.95 -6.37 27.36
CA ALA A 166 -30.88 -6.61 28.80
C ALA A 166 -32.26 -6.70 29.48
N GLN A 167 -33.31 -6.15 28.85
CA GLN A 167 -34.68 -6.21 29.36
C GLN A 167 -35.41 -7.47 28.90
N LEU A 168 -34.85 -8.21 27.93
CA LEU A 168 -35.44 -9.45 27.44
C LEU A 168 -35.19 -10.58 28.45
N PRO A 169 -36.22 -11.39 28.76
CA PRO A 169 -36.03 -12.54 29.63
C PRO A 169 -35.09 -13.57 28.97
N PRO A 170 -34.35 -14.37 29.75
CA PRO A 170 -33.48 -15.43 29.21
C PRO A 170 -34.21 -16.47 28.34
N SER A 171 -35.54 -16.57 28.47
CA SER A 171 -36.40 -17.45 27.69
C SER A 171 -36.94 -16.80 26.40
N TRP A 172 -36.48 -15.60 26.04
CA TRP A 172 -36.79 -14.98 24.76
C TRP A 172 -36.00 -15.68 23.63
N PRO A 173 -36.60 -15.97 22.47
CA PRO A 173 -38.01 -15.79 22.13
C PRO A 173 -38.83 -17.03 22.53
N THR A 174 -39.91 -16.86 23.31
CA THR A 174 -40.67 -18.01 23.83
C THR A 174 -41.66 -18.60 22.82
N LYS A 175 -42.20 -17.78 21.92
CA LYS A 175 -43.34 -18.16 21.06
C LYS A 175 -43.06 -18.11 19.56
N GLY A 176 -41.98 -17.43 19.15
CA GLY A 176 -41.56 -17.35 17.74
C GLY A 176 -42.56 -16.65 16.81
N LYS A 177 -43.49 -15.85 17.35
CA LYS A 177 -44.39 -15.02 16.55
C LYS A 177 -43.58 -13.91 15.87
N VAL A 178 -43.73 -13.73 14.56
CA VAL A 178 -43.04 -12.67 13.80
C VAL A 178 -44.09 -11.87 13.04
N GLU A 179 -44.06 -10.55 13.19
CA GLU A 179 -44.94 -9.63 12.48
C GLU A 179 -44.08 -8.62 11.71
N PHE A 180 -44.33 -8.50 10.42
CA PHE A 180 -43.80 -7.47 9.54
C PHE A 180 -44.90 -6.43 9.39
N GLU A 181 -44.60 -5.19 9.77
CA GLU A 181 -45.51 -4.05 9.67
C GLU A 181 -44.87 -3.00 8.79
N GLU A 182 -45.46 -2.73 7.63
CA GLU A 182 -44.99 -1.74 6.64
C GLU A 182 -43.48 -1.83 6.37
N VAL A 183 -42.96 -3.05 6.16
CA VAL A 183 -41.50 -3.23 6.07
C VAL A 183 -41.00 -2.81 4.68
N HIS A 184 -40.02 -1.91 4.69
CA HIS A 184 -39.28 -1.47 3.52
C HIS A 184 -37.82 -1.89 3.63
N MET A 185 -37.26 -2.41 2.54
CA MET A 185 -35.85 -2.79 2.48
C MET A 185 -35.21 -2.23 1.22
N ARG A 186 -33.99 -1.73 1.36
CA ARG A 186 -33.19 -1.23 0.24
C ARG A 186 -31.72 -1.54 0.46
N TYR A 187 -31.06 -2.06 -0.58
CA TYR A 187 -29.65 -2.45 -0.52
C TYR A 187 -28.67 -1.28 -0.52
N ARG A 188 -28.96 -0.21 -1.28
CA ARG A 188 -28.10 0.98 -1.36
C ARG A 188 -28.93 2.26 -1.36
N PRO A 189 -28.50 3.32 -0.66
CA PRO A 189 -29.14 4.63 -0.76
C PRO A 189 -29.28 5.08 -2.23
N GLY A 190 -30.45 5.59 -2.59
CA GLY A 190 -30.76 6.07 -3.94
C GLY A 190 -31.30 5.02 -4.92
N LEU A 191 -31.28 3.72 -4.57
CA LEU A 191 -32.03 2.71 -5.33
C LEU A 191 -33.51 2.70 -4.94
N GLU A 192 -34.35 2.14 -5.80
CA GLU A 192 -35.72 1.79 -5.43
C GLU A 192 -35.72 0.69 -4.35
N PRO A 193 -36.72 0.66 -3.46
CA PRO A 193 -36.81 -0.38 -2.44
C PRO A 193 -37.08 -1.76 -3.05
N ALA A 194 -36.34 -2.76 -2.57
CA ALA A 194 -36.53 -4.17 -2.94
C ALA A 194 -37.76 -4.79 -2.25
N LEU A 195 -38.09 -4.33 -1.05
CA LEU A 195 -39.36 -4.60 -0.38
C LEU A 195 -40.10 -3.27 -0.18
N GLN A 196 -41.39 -3.26 -0.52
CA GLN A 196 -42.23 -2.07 -0.53
C GLN A 196 -43.50 -2.33 0.29
N GLY A 197 -43.54 -1.83 1.53
CA GLY A 197 -44.73 -1.88 2.37
C GLY A 197 -45.20 -3.30 2.67
N VAL A 198 -44.27 -4.22 2.95
CA VAL A 198 -44.61 -5.62 3.19
C VAL A 198 -45.26 -5.77 4.56
N GLU A 199 -46.47 -6.31 4.57
CA GLU A 199 -47.19 -6.73 5.77
C GLU A 199 -47.32 -8.25 5.79
N ALA A 200 -46.89 -8.87 6.89
CA ALA A 200 -47.00 -10.32 7.06
C ALA A 200 -47.06 -10.68 8.54
N LYS A 201 -47.83 -11.72 8.89
CA LYS A 201 -47.94 -12.21 10.26
C LYS A 201 -47.74 -13.71 10.28
N VAL A 202 -46.68 -14.15 10.94
CA VAL A 202 -46.37 -15.56 11.17
C VAL A 202 -46.76 -15.91 12.59
N LYS A 203 -47.69 -16.87 12.74
CA LYS A 203 -48.20 -17.29 14.04
C LYS A 203 -47.18 -18.17 14.76
N GLU A 204 -47.42 -18.33 16.06
CA GLU A 204 -46.63 -19.20 16.92
C GLU A 204 -46.63 -20.63 16.36
N ARG A 205 -45.44 -21.22 16.20
CA ARG A 205 -45.25 -22.59 15.70
C ARG A 205 -45.83 -22.85 14.29
N GLU A 206 -46.03 -21.80 13.50
CA GLU A 206 -46.48 -21.89 12.11
C GLU A 206 -45.28 -22.11 11.17
N LYS A 207 -45.35 -23.13 10.32
CA LYS A 207 -44.37 -23.36 9.27
C LYS A 207 -44.86 -22.71 7.99
N VAL A 208 -44.12 -21.71 7.52
CA VAL A 208 -44.38 -20.97 6.27
C VAL A 208 -43.23 -21.27 5.29
N GLY A 209 -43.51 -21.34 4.00
CA GLY A 209 -42.53 -21.62 2.94
C GLY A 209 -42.85 -20.87 1.66
#